data_AF-A0A7Y0VB92-F1
#
_entry.id   AF-A0A7Y0VB92-F1
#
_cell.length_a   1.000
_cell.length_b   1.000
_cell.length_c   1.000
_cell.angle_alpha   90.00
_cell.angle_beta   90.00
_cell.angle_gamma   90.00
#
_symmetry.space_group_name_H-M   'P 1'
#
loop_
_entity.id
_entity.type
_entity.pdbx_description
1 polymer ?
#
loop_
_entity_poly.entity_id
_entity_poly.type
_entity_poly.pdbx_seq_one_letter_code
_entity_poly.pdbx_strand_id
1 'polypeptide(L)'
;MLSSKDFLIKKSQPVSPAVHELGSLERDICALQSGLDILTIGTAWSPSLRLSARKPILIVEGMSAAFLPESLFDLSLCFYTDDQTELERRLARDVAVRERRPEWIEQTHLARREQYSHFYQPYLAAADLIISQSGKDFRIEKDSSLL
;
A
#
# COMPACT_ATOMS: atom_id res chain seq x y z
N MET A 1 2.48 36.22 12.44
CA MET A 1 3.35 35.86 11.30
C MET A 1 4.22 34.70 11.75
N LEU A 2 3.96 33.49 11.26
CA LEU A 2 4.77 32.31 11.54
C LEU A 2 6.04 32.36 10.68
N SER A 3 7.17 32.06 11.31
CA SER A 3 8.52 32.18 10.76
C SER A 3 8.76 31.15 9.66
N SER A 4 9.43 31.53 8.57
CA SER A 4 9.82 30.67 7.43
C SER A 4 10.64 29.42 7.79
N LYS A 5 10.99 29.21 9.06
CA LYS A 5 11.68 28.00 9.55
C LYS A 5 10.73 26.86 9.96
N ASP A 6 9.44 27.12 10.12
CA ASP A 6 8.44 26.08 10.40
C ASP A 6 7.94 25.36 9.13
N PHE A 7 8.38 25.84 7.95
CA PHE A 7 8.16 25.21 6.65
C PHE A 7 9.25 24.18 6.32
N LEU A 8 9.73 23.45 7.33
CA LEU A 8 10.29 22.13 7.06
C LEU A 8 9.09 21.27 6.70
N ILE A 9 8.80 21.20 5.40
CA ILE A 9 7.96 20.16 4.81
C ILE A 9 8.42 18.85 5.45
N LYS A 10 7.69 18.34 6.46
CA LYS A 10 7.75 16.94 6.83
C LYS A 10 7.42 16.24 5.52
N LYS A 11 8.44 15.75 4.82
CA LYS A 11 8.31 15.05 3.55
C LYS A 11 7.26 13.97 3.80
N SER A 12 6.05 14.20 3.31
CA SER A 12 4.90 13.38 3.65
C SER A 12 5.19 12.01 3.03
N GLN A 13 5.34 11.03 3.91
CA GLN A 13 5.80 9.72 3.50
C GLN A 13 4.67 8.96 2.81
N PRO A 14 4.99 8.04 1.89
CA PRO A 14 4.00 7.33 1.08
C PRO A 14 2.95 6.56 1.87
N VAL A 15 3.13 6.37 3.18
CA VAL A 15 2.22 5.64 4.07
C VAL A 15 1.08 6.54 4.58
N SER A 16 1.17 7.86 4.39
CA SER A 16 0.12 8.80 4.80
C SER A 16 -1.00 8.86 3.74
N PRO A 17 -2.28 8.70 4.11
CA PRO A 17 -3.42 8.83 3.17
C PRO A 17 -3.40 10.12 2.35
N ALA A 18 -2.91 11.22 2.93
CA ALA A 18 -2.90 12.55 2.33
C ALA A 18 -1.96 12.70 1.11
N VAL A 19 -1.09 11.73 0.84
CA VAL A 19 -0.19 11.76 -0.33
C VAL A 19 -0.72 11.01 -1.53
N HIS A 20 -1.90 10.40 -1.41
CA HIS A 20 -2.50 9.59 -2.46
C HIS A 20 -3.62 10.35 -3.18
N GLU A 21 -3.71 10.13 -4.49
CA GLU A 21 -4.78 10.63 -5.36
C GLU A 21 -6.07 9.80 -5.19
N LEU A 22 -6.55 9.64 -3.96
CA LEU A 22 -7.63 8.71 -3.61
C LEU A 22 -8.93 8.99 -4.39
N GLY A 23 -9.30 10.26 -4.56
CA GLY A 23 -10.50 10.62 -5.31
C GLY A 23 -10.40 10.28 -6.81
N SER A 24 -9.21 10.37 -7.39
CA SER A 24 -8.99 9.91 -8.77
C SER A 24 -9.07 8.39 -8.86
N LEU A 25 -8.49 7.67 -7.90
CA LEU A 25 -8.53 6.21 -7.87
C LEU A 25 -9.97 5.69 -7.68
N GLU A 26 -10.74 6.28 -6.76
CA GLU A 26 -12.16 5.94 -6.55
C GLU A 26 -12.98 6.16 -7.83
N ARG A 27 -12.86 7.34 -8.46
CA ARG A 27 -13.53 7.63 -9.73
C ARG A 27 -13.19 6.59 -10.80
N ASP A 28 -11.91 6.24 -10.91
CA ASP A 28 -11.40 5.32 -11.93
C ASP A 28 -11.91 3.88 -11.68
N ILE A 29 -12.00 3.44 -10.43
CA ILE A 29 -12.63 2.15 -10.04
C ILE A 29 -14.12 2.14 -10.44
N CYS A 30 -14.86 3.18 -10.05
CA CYS A 30 -16.29 3.30 -10.35
C CYS A 30 -16.56 3.33 -11.86
N ALA A 31 -15.70 4.01 -12.64
CA ALA A 31 -15.79 4.05 -14.09
C ALA A 31 -15.62 2.65 -14.70
N LEU A 32 -14.60 1.90 -14.27
CA LEU A 32 -14.36 0.53 -14.73
C LEU A 32 -15.52 -0.41 -14.37
N GLN A 33 -16.04 -0.33 -13.14
CA GLN A 33 -17.21 -1.12 -12.70
C GLN A 33 -18.48 -0.78 -13.49
N SER A 34 -18.59 0.46 -13.98
CA SER A 34 -19.73 0.93 -14.79
C SER A 34 -19.56 0.65 -16.30
N GLY A 35 -18.51 -0.07 -16.71
CA GLY A 35 -18.29 -0.42 -18.12
C GLY A 35 -17.54 0.65 -18.93
N LEU A 36 -16.94 1.65 -18.29
CA LEU A 36 -16.19 2.72 -18.96
C LEU A 36 -14.68 2.42 -18.95
N ASP A 37 -14.08 2.38 -20.14
CA ASP A 37 -12.63 2.35 -20.27
C ASP A 37 -12.02 3.64 -19.68
N ILE A 38 -10.87 3.52 -19.02
CA ILE A 38 -10.15 4.66 -18.43
C ILE A 38 -8.75 4.80 -19.00
N LEU A 39 -8.16 5.98 -18.82
CA LEU A 39 -6.73 6.24 -19.05
C LEU A 39 -6.08 6.59 -17.71
N THR A 40 -5.10 5.79 -17.28
CA THR A 40 -4.43 6.00 -15.98
C THR A 40 -3.61 7.29 -15.98
N ILE A 41 -3.40 7.86 -14.78
CA ILE A 41 -2.52 9.02 -14.60
C ILE A 41 -1.08 8.63 -14.95
N GLY A 42 -0.47 9.39 -15.86
CA GLY A 42 0.93 9.24 -16.22
C GLY A 42 1.83 9.90 -15.15
N THR A 43 2.97 9.27 -14.87
CA THR A 43 3.98 9.77 -13.93
C THR A 43 5.35 9.78 -14.61
N ALA A 44 6.35 10.38 -13.97
CA ALA A 44 7.72 10.41 -14.50
C ALA A 44 8.34 9.01 -14.67
N TRP A 45 7.82 7.99 -13.99
CA TRP A 45 8.33 6.61 -14.00
C TRP A 45 7.36 5.59 -14.60
N SER A 46 6.14 5.98 -14.98
CA SER A 46 5.17 5.09 -15.60
C SER A 46 4.26 5.88 -16.53
N PRO A 47 4.20 5.57 -17.84
CA PRO A 47 3.31 6.25 -18.77
C PRO A 47 1.84 5.92 -18.46
N SER A 48 0.93 6.76 -18.95
CA SER A 48 -0.50 6.48 -18.94
C SER A 48 -0.82 5.22 -19.74
N LEU A 49 -1.73 4.40 -19.23
CA LEU A 49 -2.20 3.17 -19.86
C LEU A 49 -3.72 3.19 -19.97
N ARG A 50 -4.25 2.70 -21.10
CA ARG A 50 -5.69 2.49 -21.24
C ARG A 50 -6.07 1.17 -20.57
N LEU A 51 -6.95 1.23 -19.58
CA LEU A 51 -7.56 0.04 -18.98
C LEU A 51 -8.95 -0.16 -19.57
N SER A 52 -9.24 -1.40 -19.97
CA SER A 52 -10.56 -1.73 -20.52
C SER A 52 -11.49 -2.27 -19.44
N ALA A 53 -12.71 -1.75 -19.41
CA ALA A 53 -13.78 -2.20 -18.52
C ALA A 53 -14.38 -3.55 -18.94
N ARG A 54 -13.98 -4.10 -20.09
CA ARG A 54 -14.42 -5.44 -20.54
C ARG A 54 -13.76 -6.58 -19.78
N LYS A 55 -12.75 -6.29 -18.95
CA LYS A 55 -12.08 -7.32 -18.14
C LYS A 55 -13.02 -7.78 -17.03
N PRO A 56 -13.11 -9.09 -16.77
CA PRO A 56 -14.05 -9.63 -15.78
C PRO A 56 -13.60 -9.40 -14.33
N ILE A 57 -12.33 -9.08 -14.10
CA ILE A 57 -11.75 -8.91 -12.77
C ILE A 57 -10.90 -7.64 -12.76
N LEU A 58 -11.14 -6.79 -11.76
CA LEU A 58 -10.31 -5.64 -11.43
C LEU A 58 -9.53 -5.94 -10.15
N ILE A 59 -8.21 -5.82 -10.20
CA ILE A 59 -7.34 -5.92 -9.02
C ILE A 59 -6.79 -4.52 -8.75
N VAL A 60 -7.08 -4.00 -7.55
CA VAL A 60 -6.51 -2.75 -7.05
C VAL A 60 -5.48 -3.12 -5.98
N GLU A 61 -4.22 -2.77 -6.20
CA GLU A 61 -3.10 -3.16 -5.33
C GLU A 61 -2.34 -1.93 -4.85
N GLY A 62 -1.73 -2.04 -3.66
CA GLY A 62 -0.97 -0.99 -3.00
C GLY A 62 -1.68 -0.41 -1.79
N MET A 63 -0.98 0.44 -1.03
CA MET A 63 -1.50 1.01 0.23
C MET A 63 -2.78 1.84 0.03
N SER A 64 -2.94 2.50 -1.11
CA SER A 64 -4.13 3.31 -1.40
C SER A 64 -5.42 2.52 -1.36
N ALA A 65 -5.39 1.22 -1.67
CA ALA A 65 -6.57 0.36 -1.64
C ALA A 65 -7.17 0.29 -0.22
N ALA A 66 -6.33 0.27 0.81
CA ALA A 66 -6.78 0.21 2.20
C ALA A 66 -7.41 1.51 2.70
N PHE A 67 -7.17 2.65 2.02
CA PHE A 67 -7.72 3.96 2.40
C PHE A 67 -9.03 4.29 1.70
N LEU A 68 -9.47 3.45 0.77
CA LEU A 68 -10.72 3.62 0.04
C LEU A 68 -11.89 2.98 0.79
N PRO A 69 -13.14 3.41 0.53
CA PRO A 69 -14.33 2.77 1.10
C PRO A 69 -14.41 1.28 0.75
N GLU A 70 -14.67 0.42 1.74
CA GLU A 70 -14.80 -1.03 1.57
C GLU A 70 -15.86 -1.41 0.53
N SER A 71 -16.93 -0.62 0.42
CA SER A 71 -18.02 -0.83 -0.53
C SER A 71 -17.61 -0.78 -2.01
N LEU A 72 -16.39 -0.33 -2.33
CA LEU A 72 -15.85 -0.37 -3.68
C LEU A 72 -15.33 -1.76 -4.09
N PHE A 73 -15.15 -2.66 -3.13
CA PHE A 73 -14.51 -3.95 -3.35
C PHE A 73 -15.47 -5.11 -3.04
N ASP A 74 -15.56 -6.07 -3.96
CA ASP A 74 -16.27 -7.31 -3.73
C ASP A 74 -15.50 -8.25 -2.78
N LEU A 75 -14.18 -8.09 -2.72
CA LEU A 75 -13.27 -8.85 -1.85
C LEU A 75 -12.00 -8.04 -1.56
N SER A 76 -11.57 -8.04 -0.31
CA SER A 76 -10.33 -7.40 0.15
C SER A 76 -9.34 -8.42 0.74
N LEU A 77 -8.09 -8.35 0.28
CA LEU A 77 -7.00 -9.23 0.72
C LEU A 77 -5.90 -8.39 1.37
N CYS A 78 -5.50 -8.77 2.57
CA CYS A 78 -4.40 -8.14 3.28
C CYS A 78 -3.23 -9.12 3.46
N PHE A 79 -2.07 -8.79 2.89
CA PHE A 79 -0.83 -9.52 3.12
C PHE A 79 -0.01 -8.84 4.23
N TYR A 80 0.07 -9.50 5.37
CA TYR A 80 0.79 -9.00 6.54
C TYR A 80 2.16 -9.68 6.68
N THR A 81 3.15 -8.95 7.18
CA THR A 81 4.44 -9.50 7.60
C THR A 81 4.90 -8.77 8.87
N ASP A 82 5.34 -9.55 9.86
CA ASP A 82 5.92 -9.01 11.08
C ASP A 82 7.21 -8.20 10.81
N ASP A 83 7.57 -7.36 11.78
CA ASP A 83 8.70 -6.45 11.72
C ASP A 83 10.03 -7.17 11.47
N GLN A 84 10.28 -8.23 12.24
CA GLN A 84 11.52 -9.00 12.20
C GLN A 84 11.69 -9.70 10.84
N THR A 85 10.64 -10.35 10.35
CA THR A 85 10.64 -11.05 9.07
C THR A 85 10.80 -10.07 7.90
N GLU A 86 10.17 -8.90 7.97
CA GLU A 86 10.36 -7.84 6.96
C GLU A 86 11.81 -7.34 6.96
N LEU A 87 12.39 -7.04 8.14
CA LEU A 87 13.76 -6.56 8.28
C LEU A 87 14.77 -7.57 7.73
N GLU A 88 14.64 -8.85 8.11
CA GLU A 88 15.51 -9.92 7.61
C GLU A 88 15.50 -10.00 6.08
N ARG A 89 14.31 -9.99 5.47
CA ARG A 89 14.15 -10.02 4.01
C ARG A 89 14.75 -8.78 3.36
N ARG A 90 14.55 -7.61 3.96
CA ARG A 90 15.10 -6.34 3.44
C ARG A 90 16.61 -6.30 3.53
N LEU A 91 17.21 -6.71 4.65
CA LEU A 91 18.66 -6.80 4.80
C LEU A 91 19.25 -7.75 3.77
N ALA A 92 18.73 -8.97 3.66
CA ALA A 92 19.22 -9.96 2.71
C ALA A 92 19.16 -9.45 1.26
N ARG A 93 18.01 -8.88 0.84
CA ARG A 93 17.83 -8.40 -0.54
C ARG A 93 18.59 -7.12 -0.82
N ASP A 94 18.46 -6.10 0.03
CA ASP A 94 18.95 -4.76 -0.29
C ASP A 94 20.47 -4.64 -0.13
N VAL A 95 21.10 -5.47 0.71
CA VAL A 95 22.57 -5.60 0.75
C VAL A 95 23.07 -6.33 -0.50
N ALA A 96 22.53 -7.50 -0.80
CA ALA A 96 23.04 -8.36 -1.88
C ALA A 96 22.73 -7.84 -3.29
N VAL A 97 21.59 -7.18 -3.49
CA VAL A 97 21.09 -6.79 -4.82
C VAL A 97 21.20 -5.29 -5.06
N ARG A 98 21.10 -4.47 -4.01
CA ARG A 98 21.05 -3.00 -4.13
C ARG A 98 22.27 -2.30 -3.54
N GLU A 99 23.26 -3.07 -3.07
CA GLU A 99 24.53 -2.59 -2.50
C GLU A 99 24.32 -1.54 -1.39
N ARG A 100 23.26 -1.69 -0.60
CA ARG A 100 22.93 -0.77 0.50
C ARG A 100 23.67 -1.17 1.77
N ARG A 101 24.01 -0.16 2.59
CA ARG A 101 24.62 -0.38 3.91
C ARG A 101 23.58 -0.93 4.90
N PRO A 102 23.88 -1.99 5.66
CA PRO A 102 22.96 -2.57 6.64
C PRO A 102 22.39 -1.55 7.63
N GLU A 103 23.23 -0.68 8.17
CA GLU A 103 22.84 0.29 9.21
C GLU A 103 21.81 1.29 8.67
N TRP A 104 21.92 1.65 7.39
CA TRP A 104 20.95 2.52 6.72
C TRP A 104 19.61 1.81 6.49
N ILE A 105 19.64 0.51 6.19
CA ILE A 105 18.41 -0.29 6.02
C ILE A 105 17.67 -0.37 7.35
N GLU A 106 18.37 -0.65 8.45
CA GLU A 106 17.78 -0.72 9.80
C GLU A 106 17.12 0.60 10.20
N GLN A 107 17.84 1.72 10.07
CA GLN A 107 17.31 3.04 10.41
C GLN A 107 16.07 3.41 9.58
N THR A 108 16.11 3.17 8.27
CA THR A 108 14.97 3.47 7.39
C THR A 108 13.82 2.48 7.57
N HIS A 109 14.08 1.26 8.02
CA HIS A 109 13.04 0.30 8.35
C HIS A 109 12.29 0.71 9.61
N LEU A 110 13.00 1.06 10.69
CA LEU A 110 12.38 1.53 11.93
C LEU A 110 11.45 2.73 11.69
N ALA A 111 11.92 3.75 10.96
CA ALA A 111 11.13 4.94 10.66
C ALA A 111 9.88 4.63 9.81
N ARG A 112 9.96 3.66 8.89
CA ARG A 112 8.83 3.23 8.07
C ARG A 112 7.85 2.38 8.88
N ARG A 113 8.33 1.53 9.78
CA ARG A 113 7.49 0.68 10.62
C ARG A 113 6.65 1.51 11.60
N GLU A 114 7.23 2.53 12.21
CA GLU A 114 6.50 3.47 13.06
C GLU A 114 5.31 4.12 12.31
N GLN A 115 5.55 4.56 11.08
CA GLN A 115 4.50 5.15 10.23
C GLN A 115 3.46 4.14 9.80
N TYR A 116 3.88 2.91 9.47
CA TYR A 116 2.96 1.82 9.14
C TYR A 116 2.01 1.50 10.29
N SER A 117 2.55 1.38 11.51
CA SER A 117 1.73 1.17 12.70
C SER A 117 0.76 2.31 12.95
N HIS A 118 1.18 3.56 12.73
CA HIS A 118 0.32 4.72 12.96
C HIS A 118 -0.78 4.89 11.91
N PHE A 119 -0.45 4.74 10.62
CA PHE A 119 -1.37 5.09 9.53
C PHE A 119 -2.06 3.89 8.89
N TYR A 120 -1.44 2.71 8.85
CA TYR A 120 -1.91 1.59 8.03
C TYR A 120 -2.52 0.46 8.85
N GLN A 121 -2.00 0.21 10.06
CA GLN A 121 -2.46 -0.88 10.92
C GLN A 121 -3.99 -0.91 11.17
N PRO A 122 -4.69 0.22 11.35
CA PRO A 122 -6.15 0.20 11.52
C PRO A 122 -6.90 -0.42 10.33
N TYR A 123 -6.37 -0.28 9.12
CA TYR A 123 -7.02 -0.76 7.90
C TYR A 123 -6.74 -2.25 7.61
N LEU A 124 -5.71 -2.83 8.23
CA LEU A 124 -5.40 -4.26 8.08
C LEU A 124 -6.50 -5.15 8.63
N ALA A 125 -7.05 -4.78 9.80
CA ALA A 125 -8.05 -5.58 10.49
C ALA A 125 -9.41 -5.62 9.76
N ALA A 126 -9.66 -4.65 8.89
CA ALA A 126 -10.88 -4.53 8.11
C ALA A 126 -10.97 -5.55 6.97
N ALA A 127 -9.83 -5.97 6.39
CA ALA A 127 -9.81 -6.84 5.23
C ALA A 127 -10.55 -8.18 5.44
N ASP A 128 -11.18 -8.70 4.38
CA ASP A 128 -11.94 -9.95 4.42
C ASP A 128 -11.03 -11.13 4.71
N LEU A 129 -9.88 -11.21 4.04
CA LEU A 129 -8.84 -12.18 4.34
C LEU A 129 -7.55 -11.51 4.76
N ILE A 130 -6.94 -12.02 5.84
CA ILE A 130 -5.61 -11.64 6.29
C ILE A 130 -4.68 -12.85 6.12
N ILE A 131 -3.67 -12.68 5.27
CA ILE A 131 -2.65 -13.68 4.99
C ILE A 131 -1.33 -13.19 5.58
N SER A 132 -0.86 -13.87 6.61
CA SER A 132 0.40 -13.60 7.28
C SER A 132 1.53 -14.38 6.63
N GLN A 133 2.61 -13.68 6.32
CA GLN A 133 3.85 -14.24 5.80
C GLN A 133 4.99 -14.25 6.82
N SER A 134 4.63 -14.04 8.09
CA SER A 134 5.49 -13.96 9.26
C SER A 134 6.20 -15.30 9.51
N GLY A 135 7.47 -15.27 9.91
CA GLY A 135 8.24 -16.50 10.18
C GLY A 135 8.56 -17.35 8.94
N LYS A 136 8.51 -16.78 7.73
CA LYS A 136 8.82 -17.46 6.44
C LYS A 136 7.82 -18.57 6.06
N ASP A 137 6.61 -18.50 6.57
CA ASP A 137 5.49 -19.40 6.28
C ASP A 137 4.28 -18.57 5.82
N PHE A 138 3.26 -19.19 5.21
CA PHE A 138 2.01 -18.54 4.81
C PHE A 138 0.85 -19.07 5.64
N ARG A 139 0.14 -18.18 6.33
CA ARG A 139 -1.00 -18.54 7.19
C ARG A 139 -2.16 -17.61 6.97
N ILE A 140 -3.37 -18.17 6.89
CA ILE A 140 -4.60 -17.37 6.92
C ILE A 140 -4.91 -17.10 8.40
N GLU A 141 -4.81 -15.83 8.80
CA GLU A 141 -5.09 -15.38 10.17
C GLU A 141 -6.55 -14.94 10.36
N LYS A 142 -7.20 -14.51 9.26
CA LYS A 142 -8.61 -14.13 9.22
C LYS A 142 -9.19 -14.52 7.86
N ASP A 143 -10.42 -15.03 7.87
CA ASP A 143 -11.24 -15.25 6.69
C ASP A 143 -12.71 -14.97 7.03
N SER A 144 -13.21 -13.81 6.62
CA SER A 144 -14.60 -13.40 6.82
C SER A 144 -15.60 -14.18 5.96
N SER A 145 -15.14 -14.91 4.93
CA SER A 145 -16.01 -15.69 4.02
C SER A 145 -16.41 -17.06 4.59
N LEU A 146 -15.81 -17.47 5.70
CA LEU A 146 -16.07 -18.73 6.41
C LEU A 146 -17.04 -18.59 7.61
N LEU A 147 -17.62 -17.40 7.81
CA LEU A 147 -18.67 -17.11 8.79
C LEU A 147 -20.03 -16.95 8.11
#